data_AF-A0A7I9VMK9-F1
#
_entry.id   AF-A0A7I9VMK9-F1
#
_cell.length_a   1.000
_cell.length_b   1.000
_cell.length_c   1.000
_cell.angle_alpha   90.00
_cell.angle_beta   90.00
_cell.angle_gamma   90.00
#
_symmetry.space_group_name_H-M   'P 1'
#
loop_
_entity.id
_entity.type
_entity.pdbx_description
1 polymer ?
#
loop_
_entity_poly.entity_id
_entity_poly.type
_entity_poly.pdbx_seq_one_letter_code
_entity_poly.pdbx_strand_id
1 'polypeptide(L)'
;MHRIVPRREDTGGSRAGAAPAVQRMVHRTRIFRRSGLRSGGGPPLRPARAGGSLRFADDRRVRRGSPVRGSRYNVAVTATAEKLQERLEDLPEGSLRRTVLESARRFKSSWVELGRMLSEVKRDAHWREWGYASFEAYCAKELFIRKQTADKLTASFGFMERHEPALVRGAAPRPAPSFEVIEVLSRAEAAGRLPADGWGELREEILERPPTPAALNRQLSERYGPAPRPEPPAEPERLRKLAALAHRLAAACGAEEGVPGAVAERARALAEDLDELVEG
;
A
#
# COMPACT_ATOMS: atom_id res chain seq x y z
N MET A 1 62.73 29.80 13.28
CA MET A 1 64.18 29.66 13.06
C MET A 1 64.59 28.24 13.45
N HIS A 2 65.23 27.53 12.52
CA HIS A 2 66.09 26.33 12.64
C HIS A 2 65.62 25.15 13.52
N ARG A 3 65.14 24.06 12.90
CA ARG A 3 65.88 22.86 12.46
C ARG A 3 66.41 22.02 13.63
N ILE A 4 65.98 20.76 13.70
CA ILE A 4 66.84 19.55 13.61
C ILE A 4 65.95 18.33 13.30
N VAL A 5 66.16 17.77 12.11
CA VAL A 5 65.96 16.36 11.73
C VAL A 5 67.39 15.86 11.48
N PRO A 6 67.83 14.69 11.98
CA PRO A 6 67.79 13.43 11.21
C PRO A 6 67.58 12.20 12.14
N ARG A 7 67.48 10.93 11.73
CA ARG A 7 68.05 10.21 10.59
C ARG A 7 67.37 8.82 10.46
N ARG A 8 67.51 8.27 9.26
CA ARG A 8 67.10 6.97 8.69
C ARG A 8 67.60 5.73 9.44
N GLU A 9 66.91 4.60 9.23
CA GLU A 9 67.35 3.36 8.52
C GLU A 9 66.20 2.33 8.62
N ASP A 10 65.49 2.00 7.53
CA ASP A 10 65.78 0.99 6.50
C ASP A 10 66.26 -0.36 7.06
N THR A 11 65.46 -1.43 6.91
CA THR A 11 65.83 -2.67 6.19
C THR A 11 64.81 -3.82 6.36
N GLY A 12 64.59 -4.54 5.25
CA GLY A 12 64.15 -5.94 5.20
C GLY A 12 62.62 -6.13 5.19
N GLY A 13 61.97 -6.56 4.11
CA GLY A 13 62.25 -7.72 3.26
C GLY A 13 61.20 -8.79 3.61
N SER A 14 60.22 -9.11 2.78
CA SER A 14 60.29 -9.92 1.55
C SER A 14 59.31 -11.10 1.68
N ARG A 15 58.72 -11.50 0.54
CA ARG A 15 57.89 -12.70 0.23
C ARG A 15 56.39 -12.59 0.54
N ALA A 16 55.51 -12.47 -0.45
CA ALA A 16 55.22 -13.34 -1.61
C ALA A 16 54.69 -14.74 -1.21
N GLY A 17 53.39 -14.93 -1.45
CA GLY A 17 52.65 -16.20 -1.40
C GLY A 17 51.21 -15.91 -1.84
N ALA A 18 50.93 -15.79 -3.14
CA ALA A 18 50.51 -16.89 -4.02
C ALA A 18 49.21 -17.55 -3.54
N ALA A 19 48.11 -17.12 -4.18
CA ALA A 19 46.80 -17.76 -4.17
C ALA A 19 46.84 -19.13 -4.86
N PRO A 20 45.85 -20.00 -4.57
CA PRO A 20 45.30 -20.87 -5.58
C PRO A 20 43.83 -20.54 -5.86
N ALA A 21 43.57 -20.23 -7.13
CA ALA A 21 42.25 -20.21 -7.72
C ALA A 21 41.65 -21.62 -7.71
N VAL A 22 40.45 -21.77 -7.15
CA VAL A 22 39.65 -22.99 -7.30
C VAL A 22 38.57 -22.73 -8.34
N GLN A 23 38.89 -23.09 -9.58
CA GLN A 23 37.92 -23.35 -10.63
C GLN A 23 37.28 -24.73 -10.40
N ARG A 24 35.96 -24.77 -10.18
CA ARG A 24 35.13 -25.95 -10.46
C ARG A 24 33.83 -25.45 -11.09
N MET A 25 33.75 -25.46 -12.43
CA MET A 25 33.32 -26.58 -13.28
C MET A 25 31.81 -26.54 -13.49
N VAL A 26 31.43 -25.73 -14.49
CA VAL A 26 30.08 -25.61 -15.04
C VAL A 26 29.86 -26.82 -15.94
N HIS A 27 29.04 -27.78 -15.51
CA HIS A 27 28.61 -28.86 -16.39
C HIS A 27 27.56 -28.34 -17.39
N ARG A 28 28.05 -28.03 -18.59
CA ARG A 28 27.26 -27.95 -19.83
C ARG A 28 26.90 -29.38 -20.27
N THR A 29 25.62 -29.70 -20.25
CA THR A 29 25.09 -30.83 -21.03
C THR A 29 24.45 -30.27 -22.30
N ARG A 30 25.09 -30.53 -23.44
CA ARG A 30 24.47 -30.49 -24.78
C ARG A 30 24.23 -31.92 -25.22
N ILE A 31 23.42 -32.05 -26.29
CA ILE A 31 23.01 -33.25 -27.06
C ILE A 31 21.56 -33.63 -26.68
N PHE A 32 20.55 -33.67 -27.56
CA PHE A 32 20.50 -34.22 -28.92
C PHE A 32 19.53 -33.43 -29.83
N ARG A 33 19.95 -33.18 -31.09
CA ARG A 33 19.11 -32.78 -32.22
C ARG A 33 18.41 -34.02 -32.80
N ARG A 34 17.11 -34.00 -33.06
CA ARG A 34 16.57 -34.72 -34.23
C ARG A 34 15.45 -33.94 -34.91
N SER A 35 15.64 -33.81 -36.20
CA SER A 35 14.88 -33.05 -37.18
C SER A 35 13.63 -33.80 -37.64
N GLY A 36 12.62 -33.02 -38.06
CA GLY A 36 11.89 -33.30 -39.30
C GLY A 36 10.42 -33.71 -39.18
N LEU A 37 9.53 -32.78 -39.54
CA LEU A 37 8.65 -32.81 -40.73
C LEU A 37 7.25 -32.21 -40.46
N ARG A 38 6.96 -31.12 -41.21
CA ARG A 38 5.76 -30.77 -42.01
C ARG A 38 4.36 -31.01 -41.41
N SER A 39 3.29 -30.26 -41.72
CA SER A 39 2.97 -29.02 -42.44
C SER A 39 1.44 -28.92 -42.41
N GLY A 40 0.89 -27.70 -42.43
CA GLY A 40 -0.52 -27.42 -42.75
C GLY A 40 -1.39 -27.17 -41.50
N GLY A 41 -2.23 -26.15 -41.41
CA GLY A 41 -2.60 -25.05 -42.30
C GLY A 41 -3.69 -24.29 -41.54
N GLY A 42 -3.47 -22.99 -41.29
CA GLY A 42 -4.40 -22.13 -40.55
C GLY A 42 -4.69 -20.86 -41.33
N PRO A 43 -5.95 -20.60 -41.74
CA PRO A 43 -6.33 -19.43 -42.54
C PRO A 43 -6.54 -18.15 -41.68
N PRO A 44 -6.72 -16.97 -42.32
CA PRO A 44 -6.03 -15.75 -41.94
C PRO A 44 -6.82 -14.76 -41.07
N LEU A 45 -6.05 -13.81 -40.54
CA LEU A 45 -6.42 -12.56 -39.90
C LEU A 45 -7.47 -11.78 -40.70
N ARG A 46 -8.43 -11.18 -39.99
CA ARG A 46 -9.32 -10.12 -40.50
C ARG A 46 -9.22 -8.83 -39.66
N PRO A 47 -9.54 -7.67 -40.28
CA PRO A 47 -8.86 -6.40 -40.02
C PRO A 47 -9.59 -5.47 -39.04
N ALA A 48 -8.81 -4.47 -38.61
CA ALA A 48 -9.20 -3.26 -37.90
C ALA A 48 -10.38 -2.51 -38.56
N ARG A 49 -11.32 -2.04 -37.73
CA ARG A 49 -12.35 -1.08 -38.13
C ARG A 49 -11.88 0.34 -37.82
N ALA A 50 -12.02 1.16 -38.86
CA ALA A 50 -11.68 2.57 -38.94
C ALA A 50 -12.49 3.45 -37.98
N GLY A 51 -11.81 4.44 -37.41
CA GLY A 51 -12.39 5.56 -36.69
C GLY A 51 -13.05 6.55 -37.64
N GLY A 52 -14.31 6.86 -37.37
CA GLY A 52 -15.05 7.95 -37.98
C GLY A 52 -14.77 9.26 -37.25
N SER A 53 -14.15 10.19 -37.97
CA SER A 53 -14.03 11.60 -37.66
C SER A 53 -15.40 12.27 -37.70
N LEU A 54 -15.82 12.93 -36.62
CA LEU A 54 -16.82 14.01 -36.68
C LEU A 54 -16.24 15.25 -35.99
N ARG A 55 -15.87 16.20 -36.84
CA ARG A 55 -15.65 17.60 -36.51
C ARG A 55 -17.00 18.22 -36.17
N PHE A 56 -17.07 19.03 -35.12
CA PHE A 56 -18.07 20.09 -35.04
C PHE A 56 -17.41 21.39 -34.61
N ALA A 57 -17.64 22.39 -35.45
CA ALA A 57 -17.18 23.74 -35.32
C ALA A 57 -18.06 24.55 -34.36
N ASP A 58 -17.44 25.62 -33.88
CA ASP A 58 -17.95 26.82 -33.22
C ASP A 58 -19.33 27.30 -33.72
N ASP A 59 -20.23 27.68 -32.80
CA ASP A 59 -21.14 28.80 -33.05
C ASP A 59 -21.63 29.42 -31.73
N ARG A 60 -21.33 30.71 -31.54
CA ARG A 60 -21.88 31.56 -30.49
C ARG A 60 -23.28 32.00 -30.90
N ARG A 61 -24.28 31.85 -30.03
CA ARG A 61 -25.40 32.80 -30.00
C ARG A 61 -26.12 32.84 -28.66
N VAL A 62 -26.14 34.06 -28.13
CA VAL A 62 -26.90 34.58 -26.99
C VAL A 62 -28.39 34.25 -27.10
N ARG A 63 -29.00 33.69 -26.05
CA ARG A 63 -30.43 33.87 -25.74
C ARG A 63 -30.68 34.02 -24.24
N ARG A 64 -31.53 34.99 -23.95
CA ARG A 64 -31.89 35.55 -22.64
C ARG A 64 -32.78 34.62 -21.81
N GLY A 65 -32.54 34.70 -20.50
CA GLY A 65 -33.42 34.50 -19.34
C GLY A 65 -34.77 33.80 -19.45
N SER A 66 -34.94 32.78 -18.61
CA SER A 66 -36.19 32.43 -17.90
C SER A 66 -35.84 31.63 -16.63
N PRO A 67 -36.69 31.68 -15.59
CA PRO A 67 -36.24 31.62 -14.19
C PRO A 67 -35.90 30.22 -13.70
N VAL A 68 -34.88 30.16 -12.86
CA VAL A 68 -34.37 28.96 -12.18
C VAL A 68 -35.46 28.43 -11.24
N ARG A 69 -36.25 27.47 -11.72
CA ARG A 69 -37.08 26.61 -10.89
C ARG A 69 -36.13 25.76 -10.05
N GLY A 70 -36.14 25.99 -8.73
CA GLY A 70 -35.26 25.33 -7.77
C GLY A 70 -35.22 23.82 -7.96
N SER A 71 -34.11 23.35 -8.54
CA SER A 71 -33.74 21.95 -8.57
C SER A 71 -33.35 21.57 -7.15
N ARG A 72 -34.35 21.16 -6.37
CA ARG A 72 -34.13 20.36 -5.17
C ARG A 72 -33.51 19.06 -5.65
N TYR A 73 -32.19 18.99 -5.63
CA TYR A 73 -31.46 17.73 -5.75
C TYR A 73 -31.89 16.85 -4.57
N ASN A 74 -32.90 16.01 -4.78
CA ASN A 74 -33.09 14.82 -3.96
C ASN A 74 -31.83 13.97 -4.18
N VAL A 75 -30.88 14.07 -3.26
CA VAL A 75 -29.74 13.16 -3.19
C VAL A 75 -30.37 11.80 -2.94
N ALA A 76 -30.37 10.93 -3.96
CA ALA A 76 -30.82 9.56 -3.82
C ALA A 76 -30.10 8.95 -2.61
N VAL A 77 -30.85 8.67 -1.54
CA VAL A 77 -30.32 8.01 -0.36
C VAL A 77 -29.84 6.64 -0.85
N THR A 78 -28.54 6.40 -0.77
CA THR A 78 -27.99 5.12 -1.20
C THR A 78 -28.43 4.03 -0.23
N ALA A 79 -28.70 2.81 -0.69
CA ALA A 79 -29.09 1.67 0.17
C ALA A 79 -28.15 1.43 1.37
N THR A 80 -26.85 1.79 1.24
CA THR A 80 -25.91 1.77 2.37
C THR A 80 -26.24 2.81 3.43
N ALA A 81 -26.66 4.02 3.04
CA ALA A 81 -27.01 5.09 3.97
C ALA A 81 -28.29 4.76 4.75
N GLU A 82 -29.24 4.03 4.14
CA GLU A 82 -30.43 3.50 4.82
C GLU A 82 -30.05 2.45 5.86
N LYS A 83 -29.20 1.48 5.49
CA LYS A 83 -28.69 0.48 6.45
C LYS A 83 -27.92 1.12 7.62
N LEU A 84 -27.14 2.16 7.35
CA LEU A 84 -26.47 2.91 8.41
C LEU A 84 -27.48 3.66 9.29
N GLN A 85 -28.57 4.18 8.71
CA GLN A 85 -29.64 4.85 9.45
C GLN A 85 -30.38 3.89 10.38
N GLU A 86 -30.75 2.70 9.91
CA GLU A 86 -31.37 1.67 10.74
C GLU A 86 -30.50 1.33 11.95
N ARG A 87 -29.19 1.16 11.74
CA ARG A 87 -28.24 0.87 12.83
C ARG A 87 -28.07 2.01 13.81
N LEU A 88 -28.26 3.26 13.38
CA LEU A 88 -28.19 4.42 14.27
C LEU A 88 -29.36 4.44 15.25
N GLU A 89 -30.54 3.95 14.87
CA GLU A 89 -31.73 4.00 15.72
C GLU A 89 -31.60 3.10 16.95
N ASP A 90 -30.84 2.00 16.84
CA ASP A 90 -30.58 1.06 17.93
C ASP A 90 -29.46 1.50 18.89
N LEU A 91 -28.71 2.57 18.58
CA LEU A 91 -27.52 2.97 19.33
C LEU A 91 -27.79 4.15 20.28
N PRO A 92 -27.27 4.10 21.53
CA PRO A 92 -27.40 5.21 22.46
C PRO A 92 -26.89 6.52 21.88
N GLU A 93 -27.66 7.59 22.07
CA GLU A 93 -27.25 8.95 21.71
C GLU A 93 -25.94 9.33 22.42
N GLY A 94 -25.06 10.03 21.71
CA GLY A 94 -23.74 10.42 22.22
C GLY A 94 -22.71 9.29 22.35
N SER A 95 -23.05 8.04 22.02
CA SER A 95 -22.05 6.97 22.01
C SER A 95 -21.04 7.13 20.87
N LEU A 96 -19.77 6.80 21.12
CA LEU A 96 -18.72 6.82 20.10
C LEU A 96 -19.10 6.00 18.86
N ARG A 97 -19.68 4.81 19.09
CA ARG A 97 -20.14 3.91 18.02
C ARG A 97 -21.14 4.62 17.11
N ARG A 98 -22.12 5.34 17.68
CA ARG A 98 -23.09 6.13 16.94
C ARG A 98 -22.40 7.24 16.14
N THR A 99 -21.50 8.00 16.75
CA THR A 99 -20.74 9.07 16.07
C THR A 99 -19.96 8.52 14.87
N VAL A 100 -19.33 7.35 14.99
CA VAL A 100 -18.61 6.71 13.87
C VAL A 100 -19.55 6.39 12.71
N LEU A 101 -20.75 5.87 12.99
CA LEU A 101 -21.76 5.58 11.96
C LEU A 101 -22.26 6.88 11.28
N GLU A 102 -22.47 7.95 12.04
CA GLU A 102 -22.87 9.25 11.50
C GLU A 102 -21.78 9.83 10.58
N SER A 103 -20.51 9.78 11.00
CA SER A 103 -19.37 10.19 10.16
C SER A 103 -19.24 9.31 8.91
N ALA A 104 -19.48 8.00 9.01
CA ALA A 104 -19.45 7.08 7.87
C ALA A 104 -20.54 7.43 6.83
N ARG A 105 -21.74 7.81 7.28
CA ARG A 105 -22.82 8.27 6.39
C ARG A 105 -22.46 9.56 5.64
N ARG A 106 -21.67 10.43 6.27
CA ARG A 106 -21.21 11.72 5.73
C ARG A 106 -19.80 11.65 5.12
N PHE A 107 -19.27 10.45 4.88
CA PHE A 107 -17.89 10.24 4.43
C PHE A 107 -17.48 11.14 3.26
N LYS A 108 -18.34 11.25 2.22
CA LYS A 108 -18.03 12.05 1.02
C LYS A 108 -17.80 13.54 1.31
N SER A 109 -18.39 14.07 2.38
CA SER A 109 -18.27 15.46 2.80
C SER A 109 -17.31 15.68 3.98
N SER A 110 -16.92 14.63 4.71
CA SER A 110 -16.12 14.73 5.94
C SER A 110 -15.21 13.51 6.15
N TRP A 111 -14.32 13.24 5.19
CA TRP A 111 -13.44 12.08 5.27
C TRP A 111 -12.46 12.17 6.46
N VAL A 112 -12.00 13.38 6.82
CA VAL A 112 -11.05 13.61 7.92
C VAL A 112 -11.66 13.16 9.24
N GLU A 113 -12.93 13.49 9.48
CA GLU A 113 -13.66 13.11 10.68
C GLU A 113 -13.81 11.60 10.78
N LEU A 114 -14.22 10.94 9.68
CA LEU A 114 -14.28 9.47 9.65
C LEU A 114 -12.90 8.84 9.87
N GLY A 115 -11.87 9.36 9.23
CA GLY A 115 -10.49 8.90 9.41
C GLY A 115 -10.02 9.00 10.86
N ARG A 116 -10.37 10.09 11.55
CA ARG A 116 -10.11 10.27 12.99
C ARG A 116 -10.81 9.21 13.82
N MET A 117 -12.13 9.07 13.63
CA MET A 117 -12.94 8.10 14.36
C MET A 117 -12.47 6.66 14.15
N LEU A 118 -12.15 6.29 12.91
CA LEU A 118 -11.60 4.97 12.60
C LEU A 118 -10.22 4.73 13.23
N SER A 119 -9.39 5.78 13.30
CA SER A 119 -8.06 5.69 13.93
C SER A 119 -8.17 5.51 15.44
N GLU A 120 -9.10 6.21 16.09
CA GLU A 120 -9.44 6.05 17.51
C GLU A 120 -9.97 4.65 17.80
N VAL A 121 -10.99 4.20 17.05
CA VAL A 121 -11.55 2.84 17.18
C VAL A 121 -10.50 1.75 16.99
N LYS A 122 -9.56 1.94 16.06
CA LYS A 122 -8.48 0.99 15.81
C LYS A 122 -7.45 0.98 16.96
N ARG A 123 -7.04 2.16 17.43
CA ARG A 123 -6.05 2.33 18.50
C ARG A 123 -6.56 1.78 19.84
N ASP A 124 -7.78 2.13 20.20
CA ASP A 124 -8.36 1.81 21.51
C ASP A 124 -9.15 0.48 21.48
N ALA A 125 -9.18 -0.18 20.32
CA ALA A 125 -9.78 -1.49 20.09
C ALA A 125 -11.27 -1.61 20.49
N HIS A 126 -12.04 -0.52 20.41
CA HIS A 126 -13.47 -0.47 20.73
C HIS A 126 -14.32 -1.52 20.00
N TRP A 127 -13.87 -1.96 18.82
CA TRP A 127 -14.49 -3.05 18.07
C TRP A 127 -14.63 -4.37 18.87
N ARG A 128 -13.76 -4.61 19.85
CA ARG A 128 -13.83 -5.78 20.75
C ARG A 128 -15.04 -5.69 21.68
N GLU A 129 -15.22 -4.54 22.32
CA GLU A 129 -16.33 -4.25 23.23
C GLU A 129 -17.67 -4.31 22.50
N TRP A 130 -17.67 -3.99 21.20
CA TRP A 130 -18.84 -4.08 20.33
C TRP A 130 -19.11 -5.49 19.78
N GLY A 131 -18.28 -6.48 20.13
CA GLY A 131 -18.47 -7.89 19.78
C GLY A 131 -17.91 -8.30 18.42
N TYR A 132 -17.01 -7.53 17.82
CA TYR A 132 -16.37 -7.89 16.54
C TYR A 132 -15.06 -8.64 16.77
N ALA A 133 -14.77 -9.60 15.90
CA ALA A 133 -13.54 -10.40 15.95
C ALA A 133 -12.28 -9.61 15.53
N SER A 134 -12.45 -8.57 14.70
CA SER A 134 -11.37 -7.66 14.31
C SER A 134 -11.92 -6.29 13.91
N PHE A 135 -11.03 -5.30 13.84
CA PHE A 135 -11.35 -3.97 13.31
C PHE A 135 -11.95 -4.05 11.89
N GLU A 136 -11.39 -4.90 11.03
CA GLU A 136 -11.87 -5.04 9.65
C GLU A 136 -13.24 -5.72 9.59
N ALA A 137 -13.51 -6.66 10.51
CA ALA A 137 -14.83 -7.26 10.63
C ALA A 137 -15.88 -6.21 11.04
N TYR A 138 -15.54 -5.31 11.96
CA TYR A 138 -16.38 -4.16 12.32
C TYR A 138 -16.64 -3.25 11.11
N CYS A 139 -15.58 -2.76 10.45
CA CYS A 139 -15.72 -1.89 9.28
C CYS A 139 -16.57 -2.52 8.18
N ALA A 140 -16.36 -3.81 7.88
CA ALA A 140 -17.07 -4.49 6.80
C ALA A 140 -18.54 -4.78 7.15
N LYS A 141 -18.83 -5.21 8.37
CA LYS A 141 -20.17 -5.67 8.77
C LYS A 141 -21.09 -4.53 9.21
N GLU A 142 -20.54 -3.51 9.87
CA GLU A 142 -21.35 -2.43 10.43
C GLU A 142 -21.28 -1.15 9.60
N LEU A 143 -20.07 -0.76 9.18
CA LEU A 143 -19.89 0.46 8.39
C LEU A 143 -20.01 0.24 6.88
N PHE A 144 -20.07 -1.02 6.44
CA PHE A 144 -20.02 -1.41 5.02
C PHE A 144 -18.78 -0.87 4.28
N ILE A 145 -17.68 -0.69 5.01
CA ILE A 145 -16.38 -0.22 4.50
C ILE A 145 -15.46 -1.43 4.34
N ARG A 146 -14.91 -1.61 3.13
CA ARG A 146 -13.94 -2.68 2.87
C ARG A 146 -12.64 -2.42 3.63
N LYS A 147 -11.96 -3.49 4.04
CA LYS A 147 -10.63 -3.45 4.69
C LYS A 147 -9.68 -2.45 4.03
N GLN A 148 -9.48 -2.57 2.72
CA GLN A 148 -8.57 -1.71 1.96
C GLN A 148 -8.93 -0.21 2.08
N THR A 149 -10.22 0.12 2.11
CA THR A 149 -10.67 1.51 2.28
C THR A 149 -10.44 2.01 3.69
N ALA A 150 -10.71 1.18 4.71
CA ALA A 150 -10.43 1.53 6.11
C ALA A 150 -8.93 1.75 6.36
N ASP A 151 -8.07 0.89 5.79
CA ASP A 151 -6.62 1.02 5.87
C ASP A 151 -6.14 2.33 5.22
N LYS A 152 -6.65 2.65 4.02
CA LYS A 152 -6.34 3.93 3.36
C LYS A 152 -6.82 5.14 4.14
N LEU A 153 -8.03 5.09 4.70
CA LEU A 153 -8.58 6.21 5.47
C LEU A 153 -7.76 6.50 6.73
N THR A 154 -7.42 5.46 7.48
CA THR A 154 -6.60 5.59 8.69
C THR A 154 -5.17 6.03 8.36
N ALA A 155 -4.58 5.52 7.27
CA ALA A 155 -3.25 5.96 6.81
C ALA A 155 -3.24 7.44 6.33
N SER A 156 -4.23 7.86 5.54
CA SER A 156 -4.37 9.24 5.08
C SER A 156 -4.65 10.20 6.23
N PHE A 157 -5.46 9.80 7.21
CA PHE A 157 -5.69 10.58 8.42
C PHE A 157 -4.40 10.74 9.22
N GLY A 158 -3.67 9.65 9.47
CA GLY A 158 -2.41 9.71 10.19
C GLY A 158 -1.36 10.57 9.49
N PHE A 159 -1.34 10.60 8.16
CA PHE A 159 -0.50 11.54 7.39
C PHE A 159 -0.86 13.01 7.71
N MET A 160 -2.14 13.35 7.65
CA MET A 160 -2.61 14.71 7.96
C MET A 160 -2.40 15.08 9.42
N GLU A 161 -2.55 14.15 10.35
CA GLU A 161 -2.33 14.38 11.78
C GLU A 161 -0.87 14.74 12.08
N ARG A 162 0.09 14.13 11.36
CA ARG A 162 1.52 14.46 11.50
C ARG A 162 1.88 15.81 10.86
N HIS A 163 1.36 16.07 9.67
CA HIS A 163 1.81 17.18 8.82
C HIS A 163 0.97 18.45 8.96
N GLU A 164 -0.34 18.33 9.18
CA GLU A 164 -1.29 19.44 9.30
C GLU A 164 -2.23 19.28 10.52
N PRO A 165 -1.69 19.15 11.74
CA PRO A 165 -2.50 18.89 12.93
C PRO A 165 -3.51 20.01 13.23
N ALA A 166 -3.20 21.26 12.88
CA ALA A 166 -4.12 22.39 13.03
C ALA A 166 -5.35 22.27 12.10
N LEU A 167 -5.16 21.75 10.89
CA LEU A 167 -6.23 21.54 9.92
C LEU A 167 -7.13 20.39 10.34
N VAL A 168 -6.54 19.28 10.79
CA VAL A 168 -7.28 18.12 11.29
C VAL A 168 -8.12 18.45 12.54
N ARG A 169 -7.62 19.32 13.41
CA ARG A 169 -8.35 19.79 14.60
C ARG A 169 -9.41 20.86 14.32
N GLY A 170 -9.56 21.29 13.07
CA GLY A 170 -10.50 22.36 12.69
C GLY A 170 -10.10 23.74 13.22
N ALA A 171 -8.85 23.92 13.66
CA ALA A 171 -8.32 25.21 14.10
C ALA A 171 -7.90 26.11 12.93
N ALA A 172 -7.70 25.51 11.74
CA ALA A 172 -7.40 26.25 10.52
C ALA A 172 -8.69 26.59 9.75
N PRO A 173 -8.80 27.80 9.14
CA PRO A 173 -9.99 28.24 8.42
C PRO A 173 -10.15 27.58 7.03
N ARG A 174 -9.28 26.63 6.66
CA ARG A 174 -9.23 26.01 5.33
C ARG A 174 -9.73 24.56 5.38
N PRO A 175 -10.55 24.12 4.41
CA PRO A 175 -10.95 22.72 4.32
C PRO A 175 -9.76 21.81 3.97
N ALA A 176 -9.85 20.55 4.37
CA ALA A 176 -8.87 19.54 3.96
C ALA A 176 -8.91 19.30 2.44
N PRO A 177 -7.76 18.97 1.83
CA PRO A 177 -7.74 18.45 0.46
C PRO A 177 -8.59 17.18 0.32
N SER A 178 -8.88 16.80 -0.92
CA SER A 178 -9.64 15.58 -1.19
C SER A 178 -8.89 14.35 -0.66
N PHE A 179 -9.66 13.34 -0.23
CA PHE A 179 -9.12 12.11 0.30
C PHE A 179 -8.12 11.45 -0.66
N GLU A 180 -8.43 11.43 -1.95
CA GLU A 180 -7.62 10.77 -2.98
C GLU A 180 -6.26 11.44 -3.16
N VAL A 181 -6.20 12.76 -3.02
CA VAL A 181 -4.96 13.54 -3.08
C VAL A 181 -4.06 13.17 -1.89
N ILE A 182 -4.63 13.17 -0.68
CA ILE A 182 -3.88 12.80 0.52
C ILE A 182 -3.47 11.32 0.51
N GLU A 183 -4.30 10.43 -0.02
CA GLU A 183 -3.97 9.00 -0.13
C GLU A 183 -2.78 8.76 -1.06
N VAL A 184 -2.61 9.57 -2.11
CA VAL A 184 -1.40 9.52 -2.95
C VAL A 184 -0.15 9.90 -2.17
N LEU A 185 -0.20 10.97 -1.36
CA LEU A 185 0.94 11.43 -0.55
C LEU A 185 1.28 10.45 0.56
N SER A 186 0.28 10.02 1.32
CA SER A 186 0.42 9.05 2.40
C SER A 186 1.09 7.77 1.90
N ARG A 187 0.67 7.27 0.73
CA ARG A 187 1.27 6.10 0.09
C ARG A 187 2.69 6.35 -0.42
N ALA A 188 2.96 7.55 -0.94
CA ALA A 188 4.31 7.91 -1.39
C ALA A 188 5.29 8.01 -0.23
N GLU A 189 4.86 8.57 0.91
CA GLU A 189 5.63 8.60 2.17
C GLU A 189 5.88 7.19 2.69
N ALA A 190 4.82 6.37 2.80
CA ALA A 190 4.95 4.99 3.27
C ALA A 190 5.84 4.13 2.36
N ALA A 191 5.90 4.44 1.07
CA ALA A 191 6.78 3.78 0.11
C ALA A 191 8.21 4.37 0.08
N GLY A 192 8.53 5.36 0.93
CA GLY A 192 9.83 6.03 0.96
C GLY A 192 10.13 6.88 -0.27
N ARG A 193 9.13 7.20 -1.09
CA ARG A 193 9.28 8.08 -2.27
C ARG A 193 9.20 9.55 -1.88
N LEU A 194 8.31 9.90 -0.95
CA LEU A 194 8.19 11.26 -0.45
C LEU A 194 9.18 11.42 0.72
N PRO A 195 10.18 12.31 0.64
CA PRO A 195 11.09 12.57 1.75
C PRO A 195 10.37 13.30 2.88
N ALA A 196 10.98 13.34 4.07
CA ALA A 196 10.35 13.90 5.28
C ALA A 196 9.96 15.39 5.14
N ASP A 197 10.72 16.16 4.38
CA ASP A 197 10.48 17.56 4.02
C ASP A 197 9.60 17.75 2.77
N GLY A 198 9.35 16.67 2.02
CA GLY A 198 8.64 16.70 0.75
C GLY A 198 7.19 17.18 0.86
N TRP A 199 6.54 17.03 2.02
CA TRP A 199 5.24 17.66 2.28
C TRP A 199 5.37 19.20 2.29
N GLY A 200 6.37 19.75 2.97
CA GLY A 200 6.58 21.19 3.07
C GLY A 200 6.74 21.86 1.71
N GLU A 201 7.41 21.19 0.77
CA GLU A 201 7.59 21.68 -0.60
C GLU A 201 6.30 21.71 -1.44
N LEU A 202 5.35 20.81 -1.15
CA LEU A 202 4.11 20.65 -1.91
C LEU A 202 2.89 21.25 -1.19
N ARG A 203 3.04 21.62 0.09
CA ARG A 203 1.97 22.04 1.00
C ARG A 203 1.08 23.12 0.39
N GLU A 204 1.67 24.26 0.01
CA GLU A 204 0.88 25.40 -0.48
C GLU A 204 0.15 25.05 -1.78
N GLU A 205 0.81 24.37 -2.71
CA GLU A 205 0.18 23.92 -3.95
C GLU A 205 -1.03 23.01 -3.67
N ILE A 206 -0.87 22.03 -2.78
CA ILE A 206 -1.90 21.06 -2.44
C ILE A 206 -3.07 21.70 -1.69
N LEU A 207 -2.79 22.65 -0.79
CA LEU A 207 -3.82 23.30 0.01
C LEU A 207 -4.59 24.38 -0.78
N GLU A 208 -3.93 25.10 -1.70
CA GLU A 208 -4.56 26.16 -2.49
C GLU A 208 -5.25 25.64 -3.75
N ARG A 209 -4.55 24.79 -4.51
CA ARG A 209 -5.02 24.28 -5.79
C ARG A 209 -4.60 22.83 -5.98
N PRO A 210 -5.26 21.89 -5.26
CA PRO A 210 -4.88 20.50 -5.28
C PRO A 210 -4.90 19.95 -6.71
N PRO A 211 -3.80 19.34 -7.19
CA PRO A 211 -3.80 18.64 -8.46
C PRO A 211 -4.70 17.41 -8.41
N THR A 212 -5.04 16.86 -9.58
CA THR A 212 -5.71 15.55 -9.61
C THR A 212 -4.79 14.46 -9.06
N PRO A 213 -5.31 13.36 -8.51
CA PRO A 213 -4.46 12.27 -7.98
C PRO A 213 -3.46 11.71 -9.00
N ALA A 214 -3.85 11.67 -10.28
CA ALA A 214 -2.97 11.24 -11.37
C ALA A 214 -1.86 12.25 -11.65
N ALA A 215 -2.18 13.55 -11.68
CA ALA A 215 -1.19 14.61 -11.85
C ALA A 215 -0.21 14.66 -10.67
N LEU A 216 -0.70 14.50 -9.44
CA LEU A 216 0.16 14.44 -8.25
C LEU A 216 1.10 13.24 -8.30
N ASN A 217 0.59 12.05 -8.64
CA ASN A 217 1.44 10.86 -8.75
C ASN A 217 2.52 11.02 -9.83
N ARG A 218 2.20 11.70 -10.94
CA ARG A 218 3.17 12.06 -11.98
C ARG A 218 4.20 13.05 -11.44
N GLN A 219 3.78 14.13 -10.79
CA GLN A 219 4.65 15.14 -10.18
C GLN A 219 5.61 14.50 -9.16
N LEU A 220 5.13 13.61 -8.30
CA LEU A 220 5.97 12.87 -7.35
C LEU A 220 7.02 12.00 -8.06
N SER A 221 6.63 11.36 -9.17
CA SER A 221 7.54 10.53 -9.94
C SER A 221 8.59 11.35 -10.70
N GLU A 222 8.23 12.53 -11.20
CA GLU A 222 9.14 13.46 -11.87
C GLU A 222 10.11 14.13 -10.89
N ARG A 223 9.64 14.47 -9.68
CA ARG A 223 10.43 15.19 -8.66
C ARG A 223 11.33 14.29 -7.83
N TYR A 224 10.81 13.15 -7.38
CA TYR A 224 11.50 12.26 -6.43
C TYR A 224 11.88 10.90 -7.04
N GLY A 225 11.55 10.67 -8.31
CA GLY A 225 11.82 9.41 -8.98
C GLY A 225 10.85 8.27 -8.59
N PRO A 226 11.14 7.03 -9.02
CA PRO A 226 10.36 5.86 -8.61
C PRO A 226 10.48 5.63 -7.10
N ALA A 227 9.49 4.92 -6.53
CA ALA A 227 9.62 4.52 -5.12
C ALA A 227 10.84 3.60 -4.98
N PRO A 228 11.63 3.75 -3.90
CA PRO A 228 12.70 2.81 -3.61
C PRO A 228 12.14 1.39 -3.61
N ARG A 229 12.89 0.46 -4.21
CA ARG A 229 12.51 -0.95 -4.17
C ARG A 229 12.47 -1.35 -2.69
N PRO A 230 11.38 -1.96 -2.20
CA PRO A 230 11.35 -2.43 -0.82
C PRO A 230 12.56 -3.35 -0.61
N GLU A 231 13.38 -3.01 0.38
CA GLU A 231 14.49 -3.88 0.76
C GLU A 231 13.90 -5.25 1.13
N PRO A 232 14.46 -6.35 0.63
CA PRO A 232 14.00 -7.66 1.06
C PRO A 232 14.16 -7.71 2.58
N PRO A 233 13.14 -8.22 3.32
CA PRO A 233 13.21 -8.31 4.78
C PRO A 233 14.52 -8.95 5.20
N ALA A 234 15.13 -8.51 6.29
CA ALA A 234 16.43 -8.99 6.71
C ALA A 234 16.46 -10.53 6.71
N GLU A 235 17.59 -11.12 6.33
CA GLU A 235 17.78 -12.58 6.31
C GLU A 235 17.20 -13.31 7.53
N PRO A 236 17.44 -12.87 8.79
CA PRO A 236 16.85 -13.52 9.96
C PRO A 236 15.32 -13.42 10.00
N GLU A 237 14.72 -12.35 9.49
CA GLU A 237 13.26 -12.24 9.40
C GLU A 237 12.68 -13.18 8.33
N ARG A 238 13.39 -13.37 7.21
CA ARG A 238 13.01 -14.36 6.18
C ARG A 238 13.07 -15.77 6.75
N LEU A 239 14.13 -16.11 7.47
CA LEU A 239 14.31 -17.42 8.10
C LEU A 239 13.22 -17.69 9.15
N ARG A 240 12.92 -16.71 10.02
CA ARG A 240 11.79 -16.83 10.98
C ARG A 240 10.45 -17.07 10.29
N LYS A 241 10.18 -16.40 9.17
CA LYS A 241 8.95 -16.61 8.38
C LYS A 241 8.90 -18.02 7.78
N LEU A 242 10.03 -18.53 7.30
CA LEU A 242 10.12 -19.90 6.77
C LEU A 242 9.92 -20.93 7.89
N ALA A 243 10.56 -20.75 9.05
CA ALA A 243 10.38 -21.61 10.22
C ALA A 243 8.90 -21.66 10.65
N ALA A 244 8.23 -20.51 10.77
CA ALA A 244 6.82 -20.45 11.12
C ALA A 244 5.88 -21.11 10.07
N LEU A 245 6.28 -21.16 8.80
CA LEU A 245 5.55 -21.89 7.76
C LEU A 245 5.79 -23.40 7.88
N ALA A 246 7.03 -23.82 8.13
CA ALA A 246 7.38 -25.23 8.34
C ALA A 246 6.69 -25.81 9.57
N HIS A 247 6.63 -25.08 10.69
CA HIS A 247 5.87 -25.48 11.88
C HIS A 247 4.39 -25.67 11.60
N ARG A 248 3.76 -24.75 10.85
CA ARG A 248 2.35 -24.90 10.44
C ARG A 248 2.14 -26.10 9.53
N LEU A 249 3.08 -26.36 8.63
CA LEU A 249 3.04 -27.54 7.77
C LEU A 249 3.17 -28.82 8.58
N ALA A 250 4.13 -28.90 9.50
CA ALA A 250 4.35 -30.04 10.37
C ALA A 250 3.11 -30.34 11.23
N ALA A 251 2.49 -29.31 11.81
CA ALA A 251 1.24 -29.44 12.56
C ALA A 251 0.09 -29.97 11.70
N ALA A 252 -0.08 -29.44 10.48
CA ALA A 252 -1.11 -29.91 9.55
C ALA A 252 -0.87 -31.37 9.12
N CYS A 253 0.38 -31.75 8.82
CA CYS A 253 0.73 -33.13 8.46
C CYS A 253 0.54 -34.12 9.63
N GLY A 254 0.75 -33.69 10.87
CA GLY A 254 0.55 -34.54 12.05
C GLY A 254 -0.93 -34.73 12.45
N ALA A 255 -1.81 -33.83 12.02
CA ALA A 255 -3.25 -33.90 12.32
C ALA A 255 -4.04 -34.76 11.31
N GLU A 256 -3.46 -35.04 10.13
CA GLU A 256 -4.19 -35.63 9.02
C GLU A 256 -3.87 -37.13 8.85
N GLU A 257 -4.84 -38.02 9.11
CA GLU A 257 -4.66 -39.49 9.07
C GLU A 257 -4.20 -40.02 7.70
N GLY A 258 -4.50 -39.30 6.62
CA GLY A 258 -4.09 -39.66 5.25
C GLY A 258 -2.63 -39.36 4.92
N VAL A 259 -1.89 -38.67 5.80
CA VAL A 259 -0.49 -38.31 5.56
C VAL A 259 0.42 -39.41 6.12
N PRO A 260 1.27 -40.04 5.29
CA PRO A 260 2.22 -41.03 5.78
C PRO A 260 3.14 -40.44 6.86
N GLY A 261 3.39 -41.19 7.94
CA GLY A 261 4.24 -40.72 9.04
C GLY A 261 5.61 -40.20 8.60
N ALA A 262 6.23 -40.83 7.60
CA ALA A 262 7.49 -40.36 7.02
C ALA A 262 7.42 -38.95 6.40
N VAL A 263 6.25 -38.51 5.93
CA VAL A 263 6.03 -37.15 5.43
C VAL A 263 5.91 -36.17 6.59
N ALA A 264 5.16 -36.53 7.65
CA ALA A 264 5.02 -35.71 8.84
C ALA A 264 6.36 -35.50 9.57
N GLU A 265 7.18 -36.56 9.68
CA GLU A 265 8.52 -36.47 10.25
C GLU A 265 9.45 -35.56 9.43
N ARG A 266 9.41 -35.64 8.09
CA ARG A 266 10.19 -34.72 7.24
C ARG A 266 9.74 -33.27 7.38
N ALA A 267 8.45 -33.02 7.57
CA ALA A 267 7.94 -31.67 7.80
C ALA A 267 8.40 -31.12 9.15
N ARG A 268 8.47 -31.96 10.18
CA ARG A 268 9.01 -31.59 11.51
C ARG A 268 10.51 -31.31 11.44
N ALA A 269 11.29 -32.20 10.80
CA ALA A 269 12.73 -32.00 10.62
C ALA A 269 13.05 -30.69 9.88
N LEU A 270 12.29 -30.36 8.83
CA LEU A 270 12.46 -29.07 8.13
C LEU A 270 12.19 -27.86 9.05
N ALA A 271 11.25 -27.97 9.99
CA ALA A 271 10.98 -26.89 10.94
C ALA A 271 12.16 -26.70 11.91
N GLU A 272 12.72 -27.80 12.40
CA GLU A 272 13.91 -27.82 13.27
C GLU A 272 15.14 -27.23 12.55
N ASP A 273 15.43 -27.69 11.32
CA ASP A 273 16.53 -27.16 10.50
C ASP A 273 16.43 -25.63 10.30
N LEU A 274 15.20 -25.12 10.12
CA LEU A 274 14.96 -23.69 9.95
C LEU A 274 15.08 -22.90 11.26
N ASP A 275 14.76 -23.51 12.40
CA ASP A 275 14.97 -22.89 13.71
C ASP A 275 16.47 -22.78 14.02
N GLU A 276 17.26 -23.81 13.72
CA GLU A 276 18.73 -23.75 13.88
C GLU A 276 19.35 -22.61 13.06
N LEU A 277 18.86 -22.38 11.83
CA LEU A 277 19.29 -21.27 10.99
C LEU A 277 18.83 -19.90 11.50
N VAL A 278 17.79 -19.83 12.34
CA VAL A 278 17.33 -18.60 12.98
C VAL A 278 18.16 -18.26 14.23
N GLU A 279 18.68 -19.28 14.91
CA GLU A 279 19.44 -19.16 16.16
C GLU A 279 20.96 -18.97 15.95
N GLY A 280 21.51 -19.43 14.82
CA GLY A 280 22.92 -19.26 14.42
C GLY A 280 23.26 -17.91 13.81
#